data_AF-A0A2L2T2J9-F1
#
_entry.id   AF-A0A2L2T2J9-F1
#
_cell.length_a   1.000
_cell.length_b   1.000
_cell.length_c   1.000
_cell.angle_alpha   90.00
_cell.angle_beta   90.00
_cell.angle_gamma   90.00
#
_symmetry.space_group_name_H-M   'P 1'
#
loop_
_entity.id
_entity.type
_entity.pdbx_description
1 polymer ?
#
loop_
_entity_poly.entity_id
_entity_poly.type
_entity_poly.pdbx_seq_one_letter_code
_entity_poly.pdbx_strand_id
1 'polypeptide(L)'
;MKPSQWPPRTQVATTTCPTPESISSSQCSNERPYCHKCIASGKECEGYERERVFITGTPQNKGRVASHPKKGSSSKKQRSPSAKKTPRALEITPTQPLKSAWENHTSMSSQGAEYSVLVSALNARLPCPLPNNSARDESSSPFHITFPPYTLTEIQPFMGEGDLIVRAQCLARIPNSHDQDDSAQSYCVFFFEHETAYAFGESGSNQVRKLGPAYFGHFPNHHFFVRVYRPLAFNTGFALLRRQYTFISSHDWRTIPWQRHPKSLLDSLLDHVLFLPAILAQVDHIMPIEATLSRQYHAQQLLRSCLSLERHFSAWFQFANRPSYGYPMAYWADEIINPGGLLPFSNLYTFKDGNTGLALLYYWMTQIHFHQCIENLHRIIYQPAIDAYPDMWPNLPYDLQIDITQYQHGRLFAADICRGLDSVLHETAQPDMLILPMKVAMDFYKDIHATSQDGLMEIMWIDNFRLRLVEKGQHVAGVLQSQKWSEVATF
;
A
#
# COMPACT_ATOMS: atom_id res chain seq x y z
N MET A 1 -63.82 -53.66 13.68
CA MET A 1 -62.81 -53.63 14.77
C MET A 1 -61.45 -53.31 14.15
N LYS A 2 -60.73 -52.31 14.72
CA LYS A 2 -59.28 -52.13 14.98
C LYS A 2 -58.17 -52.91 14.17
N PRO A 3 -56.90 -52.42 14.16
CA PRO A 3 -56.15 -52.08 12.94
C PRO A 3 -54.76 -52.75 12.75
N SER A 4 -54.06 -52.31 11.69
CA SER A 4 -52.61 -52.03 11.53
C SER A 4 -51.57 -53.16 11.36
N GLN A 5 -50.71 -53.03 10.34
CA GLN A 5 -49.26 -52.72 10.48
C GLN A 5 -48.62 -52.31 9.13
N TRP A 6 -47.51 -51.57 9.21
CA TRP A 6 -46.92 -50.59 8.26
C TRP A 6 -45.80 -51.11 7.34
N PRO A 7 -45.37 -50.31 6.33
CA PRO A 7 -43.95 -50.13 6.00
C PRO A 7 -43.55 -48.64 5.79
N PRO A 8 -42.32 -48.31 5.32
CA PRO A 8 -41.19 -47.83 6.11
C PRO A 8 -40.99 -46.30 6.13
N ARG A 9 -40.20 -45.84 7.12
CA ARG A 9 -39.82 -44.45 7.35
C ARG A 9 -38.96 -43.88 6.21
N THR A 10 -39.47 -42.84 5.55
CA THR A 10 -38.65 -41.79 4.92
C THR A 10 -38.84 -40.54 5.78
N GLN A 11 -37.75 -39.93 6.23
CA GLN A 11 -37.79 -38.79 7.14
C GLN A 11 -38.50 -37.59 6.49
N VAL A 12 -39.66 -37.24 7.04
CA VAL A 12 -40.32 -35.96 6.80
C VAL A 12 -39.56 -34.93 7.62
N ALA A 13 -38.74 -34.12 6.95
CA ALA A 13 -38.30 -32.86 7.51
C ALA A 13 -39.38 -31.82 7.23
N THR A 14 -40.17 -31.53 8.27
CA THR A 14 -40.87 -30.27 8.44
C THR A 14 -39.93 -29.11 8.23
N THR A 15 -40.24 -28.22 7.28
CA THR A 15 -40.07 -26.78 7.46
C THR A 15 -40.93 -26.05 6.43
N THR A 16 -42.04 -25.51 6.94
CA THR A 16 -42.57 -24.19 6.59
C THR A 16 -41.62 -23.35 5.73
N CYS A 17 -42.06 -22.92 4.55
CA CYS A 17 -41.48 -21.75 3.91
C CYS A 17 -41.94 -20.52 4.71
N PRO A 18 -41.01 -19.81 5.38
CA PRO A 18 -41.33 -18.56 6.03
C PRO A 18 -41.71 -17.51 4.98
N THR A 19 -42.71 -16.72 5.32
CA THR A 19 -42.92 -15.38 4.78
C THR A 19 -41.65 -14.51 4.98
N PRO A 20 -41.53 -13.41 4.25
CA PRO A 20 -40.64 -13.19 3.12
C PRO A 20 -39.29 -12.57 3.54
N GLU A 21 -38.27 -13.37 3.87
CA GLU A 21 -36.89 -12.89 4.05
C GLU A 21 -35.89 -13.96 3.58
N SER A 22 -35.74 -14.14 2.26
CA SER A 22 -34.57 -14.77 1.59
C SER A 22 -34.82 -15.17 0.12
N ILE A 23 -35.44 -14.29 -0.66
CA ILE A 23 -35.19 -14.26 -2.11
C ILE A 23 -34.87 -12.82 -2.44
N SER A 24 -33.62 -12.56 -2.83
CA SER A 24 -33.26 -11.30 -3.45
C SER A 24 -34.24 -11.06 -4.61
N SER A 25 -34.91 -9.93 -4.50
CA SER A 25 -36.01 -9.42 -5.31
C SER A 25 -35.63 -9.20 -6.78
N SER A 26 -35.29 -10.26 -7.49
CA SER A 26 -35.17 -10.22 -8.95
C SER A 26 -36.57 -10.30 -9.58
N GLN A 27 -37.32 -9.18 -9.50
CA GLN A 27 -38.50 -8.82 -10.30
C GLN A 27 -39.25 -9.98 -10.98
N CYS A 28 -40.36 -10.44 -10.39
CA CYS A 28 -41.35 -11.29 -11.07
C CYS A 28 -41.94 -10.53 -12.29
N SER A 29 -42.04 -11.18 -13.46
CA SER A 29 -42.47 -10.54 -14.70
C SER A 29 -43.98 -10.26 -14.81
N ASN A 30 -44.78 -10.75 -13.86
CA ASN A 30 -46.24 -10.54 -13.77
C ASN A 30 -47.05 -10.93 -15.03
N GLU A 31 -46.47 -11.76 -15.91
CA GLU A 31 -47.18 -12.34 -17.06
C GLU A 31 -48.16 -13.40 -16.59
N ARG A 32 -49.37 -13.42 -17.15
CA ARG A 32 -50.44 -14.38 -16.81
C ARG A 32 -50.58 -15.40 -17.94
N PRO A 33 -50.82 -16.70 -17.65
CA PRO A 33 -51.18 -17.28 -16.35
C PRO A 33 -49.99 -17.55 -15.41
N TYR A 34 -48.76 -17.68 -15.91
CA TYR A 34 -47.56 -17.97 -15.12
C TYR A 34 -46.39 -17.06 -15.50
N CYS A 35 -45.52 -16.80 -14.52
CA CYS A 35 -44.36 -15.92 -14.71
C CYS A 35 -43.30 -16.56 -15.63
N HIS A 36 -42.76 -15.80 -16.59
CA HIS A 36 -41.73 -16.28 -17.54
C HIS A 36 -40.50 -16.87 -16.84
N LYS A 37 -40.07 -16.28 -15.71
CA LYS A 37 -38.93 -16.79 -14.94
C LYS A 37 -39.21 -18.15 -14.29
N CYS A 38 -40.46 -18.40 -13.89
CA CYS A 38 -40.90 -19.63 -13.27
C CYS A 38 -40.89 -20.75 -14.31
N ILE A 39 -41.40 -20.46 -15.52
CA ILE A 39 -41.37 -21.35 -16.69
C ILE A 39 -39.91 -21.67 -17.07
N ALA A 40 -39.05 -20.65 -17.19
CA ALA A 40 -37.67 -20.82 -17.60
C ALA A 40 -36.80 -21.57 -16.58
N SER A 41 -37.16 -21.55 -15.30
CA SER A 41 -36.44 -22.24 -14.22
C SER A 41 -36.99 -23.63 -13.90
N GLY A 42 -38.04 -24.08 -14.60
CA GLY A 42 -38.68 -25.38 -14.36
C GLY A 42 -39.38 -25.47 -13.00
N LYS A 43 -39.71 -24.34 -12.37
CA LYS A 43 -40.39 -24.28 -11.06
C LYS A 43 -41.89 -24.05 -11.25
N GLU A 44 -42.71 -24.74 -10.45
CA GLU A 44 -44.15 -24.56 -10.46
C GLU A 44 -44.52 -23.16 -9.93
N CYS A 45 -45.32 -22.42 -10.69
CA CYS A 45 -45.73 -21.06 -10.35
C CYS A 45 -47.11 -21.11 -9.70
N GLU A 46 -47.21 -20.65 -8.45
CA GLU A 46 -48.46 -20.69 -7.67
C GLU A 46 -49.55 -19.70 -8.13
N GLY A 47 -49.31 -18.98 -9.24
CA GLY A 47 -50.31 -18.10 -9.84
C GLY A 47 -50.55 -16.78 -9.08
N TYR A 48 -51.57 -16.03 -9.51
CA TYR A 48 -51.86 -14.66 -9.04
C TYR A 48 -53.24 -14.53 -8.41
N GLU A 49 -53.71 -15.55 -7.70
CA GLU A 49 -55.05 -15.52 -7.11
C GLU A 49 -55.08 -14.62 -5.86
N ARG A 50 -56.03 -13.68 -5.82
CA ARG A 50 -56.27 -12.80 -4.66
C ARG A 50 -57.64 -13.09 -4.09
N GLU A 51 -57.76 -13.10 -2.77
CA GLU A 51 -59.06 -13.20 -2.08
C GLU A 51 -60.01 -12.09 -2.54
N ARG A 52 -61.27 -12.48 -2.83
CA ARG A 52 -62.33 -11.55 -3.20
C ARG A 52 -62.92 -10.94 -1.93
N VAL A 53 -62.82 -9.62 -1.78
CA VAL A 53 -63.44 -8.88 -0.67
C VAL A 53 -64.70 -8.17 -1.18
N PHE A 54 -65.83 -8.37 -0.52
CA PHE A 54 -67.06 -7.64 -0.81
C PHE A 54 -67.02 -6.25 -0.16
N ILE A 55 -67.28 -5.21 -0.95
CA ILE A 55 -67.31 -3.82 -0.47
C ILE A 55 -68.74 -3.27 -0.61
N THR A 56 -69.36 -2.91 0.50
CA THR A 56 -70.72 -2.36 0.54
C THR A 56 -70.69 -0.85 0.24
N GLY A 57 -71.30 -0.42 -0.86
CA GLY A 57 -71.38 1.00 -1.24
C GLY A 57 -72.62 1.69 -0.66
N THR A 58 -72.44 2.84 0.00
CA THR A 58 -73.55 3.68 0.46
C THR A 58 -73.99 4.72 -0.60
N PRO A 59 -75.27 5.17 -0.61
CA PRO A 59 -75.82 5.98 -1.70
C PRO A 59 -75.16 7.36 -1.88
N GLN A 60 -74.51 7.91 -0.86
CA GLN A 60 -73.86 9.22 -0.93
C GLN A 60 -72.57 9.23 -1.78
N ASN A 61 -71.94 8.07 -2.03
CA ASN A 61 -70.70 7.99 -2.81
C ASN A 61 -70.89 7.47 -4.26
N LYS A 62 -72.14 7.37 -4.76
CA LYS A 62 -72.47 6.88 -6.12
C LYS A 62 -71.67 5.62 -6.54
N GLY A 63 -71.40 4.71 -5.58
CA GLY A 63 -70.70 3.46 -5.84
C GLY A 63 -69.18 3.54 -6.10
N ARG A 64 -68.47 4.61 -5.72
CA ARG A 64 -66.99 4.64 -5.79
C ARG A 64 -66.34 4.13 -4.50
N VAL A 65 -65.58 3.04 -4.61
CA VAL A 65 -64.76 2.47 -3.53
C VAL A 65 -63.28 2.82 -3.73
N ALA A 66 -62.60 3.13 -2.62
CA ALA A 66 -61.21 3.59 -2.59
C ALA A 66 -60.23 2.41 -2.65
N SER A 67 -59.72 2.08 -3.83
CA SER A 67 -58.62 1.10 -3.96
C SER A 67 -57.48 1.54 -4.88
N HIS A 68 -57.41 2.82 -5.26
CA HIS A 68 -56.25 3.37 -5.96
C HIS A 68 -55.83 4.71 -5.36
N PRO A 69 -54.60 4.83 -4.81
CA PRO A 69 -54.03 6.15 -4.55
C PRO A 69 -53.78 6.84 -5.90
N LYS A 70 -54.47 7.96 -6.13
CA LYS A 70 -54.31 8.80 -7.32
C LYS A 70 -53.03 9.64 -7.23
N LYS A 71 -52.28 9.67 -8.33
CA LYS A 71 -51.31 10.74 -8.65
C LYS A 71 -52.06 12.03 -9.01
N GLY A 72 -51.60 13.17 -8.47
CA GLY A 72 -51.66 14.47 -9.17
C GLY A 72 -52.06 15.72 -8.36
N SER A 73 -51.06 16.54 -8.03
CA SER A 73 -50.98 18.03 -7.83
C SER A 73 -52.01 18.75 -6.92
N SER A 74 -51.72 19.78 -6.12
CA SER A 74 -50.58 20.70 -5.98
C SER A 74 -50.71 21.51 -4.68
N SER A 75 -49.56 21.96 -4.14
CA SER A 75 -49.39 23.15 -3.28
C SER A 75 -49.44 23.01 -1.75
N LYS A 76 -48.36 22.48 -1.17
CA LYS A 76 -47.49 23.15 -0.18
C LYS A 76 -46.24 22.28 0.03
N LYS A 77 -45.13 22.64 -0.65
CA LYS A 77 -43.85 21.91 -0.61
C LYS A 77 -43.20 22.07 0.78
N GLN A 78 -43.49 21.16 1.69
CA GLN A 78 -42.52 20.81 2.74
C GLN A 78 -41.51 19.86 2.11
N ARG A 79 -40.26 20.33 1.99
CA ARG A 79 -39.12 19.54 1.53
C ARG A 79 -38.88 18.41 2.53
N SER A 80 -39.14 17.18 2.10
CA SER A 80 -38.54 15.99 2.69
C SER A 80 -37.01 16.12 2.63
N PRO A 81 -36.28 15.61 3.64
CA PRO A 81 -34.83 15.61 3.60
C PRO A 81 -34.42 14.79 2.38
N SER A 82 -33.75 15.45 1.45
CA SER A 82 -33.08 14.78 0.33
C SER A 82 -32.27 13.62 0.89
N ALA A 83 -32.40 12.45 0.26
CA ALA A 83 -31.33 11.45 0.27
C ALA A 83 -30.01 12.23 0.22
N LYS A 84 -29.19 12.11 1.27
CA LYS A 84 -27.88 12.76 1.33
C LYS A 84 -27.17 12.34 0.06
N LYS A 85 -27.13 13.23 -0.93
CA LYS A 85 -26.10 13.19 -1.95
C LYS A 85 -24.83 13.16 -1.12
N THR A 86 -24.06 12.09 -1.26
CA THR A 86 -22.65 12.12 -0.88
C THR A 86 -22.09 13.48 -1.32
N PRO A 87 -21.40 14.21 -0.44
CA PRO A 87 -20.79 15.48 -0.84
C PRO A 87 -20.04 15.23 -2.14
N ARG A 88 -20.24 16.11 -3.11
CA ARG A 88 -19.62 15.99 -4.42
C ARG A 88 -18.11 16.13 -4.18
N ALA A 89 -17.42 15.00 -4.03
CA ALA A 89 -15.97 14.95 -3.95
C ALA A 89 -15.43 15.76 -5.12
N LEU A 90 -14.37 16.54 -4.89
CA LEU A 90 -13.72 17.25 -5.98
C LEU A 90 -13.23 16.23 -7.00
N GLU A 91 -13.87 16.21 -8.18
CA GLU A 91 -13.47 15.37 -9.30
C GLU A 91 -12.23 15.99 -9.93
N ILE A 92 -11.07 15.64 -9.37
CA ILE A 92 -9.77 16.01 -9.92
C ILE A 92 -9.34 14.88 -10.84
N THR A 93 -9.05 15.21 -12.10
CA THR A 93 -8.60 14.22 -13.08
C THR A 93 -7.20 14.58 -13.60
N PRO A 94 -6.25 13.62 -13.64
CA PRO A 94 -4.93 13.88 -14.20
C PRO A 94 -5.03 14.12 -15.72
N THR A 95 -4.27 15.11 -16.23
CA THR A 95 -4.24 15.41 -17.67
C THR A 95 -3.32 14.43 -18.40
N GLN A 96 -3.62 14.16 -19.68
CA GLN A 96 -2.81 13.26 -20.51
C GLN A 96 -1.62 14.03 -21.12
N PRO A 97 -0.45 13.39 -21.30
CA PRO A 97 -0.12 12.01 -20.96
C PRO A 97 0.12 11.79 -19.46
N LEU A 98 -0.36 10.66 -18.95
CA LEU A 98 -0.15 10.28 -17.55
C LEU A 98 1.32 9.96 -17.30
N LYS A 99 1.85 10.59 -16.26
CA LYS A 99 3.23 10.40 -15.82
C LYS A 99 3.33 9.39 -14.68
N SER A 100 4.55 9.06 -14.30
CA SER A 100 4.83 8.16 -13.18
C SER A 100 4.21 8.70 -11.91
N ALA A 101 3.62 7.81 -11.09
CA ALA A 101 3.03 8.20 -9.82
C ALA A 101 4.04 8.87 -8.87
N TRP A 102 5.34 8.62 -9.04
CA TRP A 102 6.43 9.16 -8.24
C TRP A 102 6.87 10.59 -8.61
N GLU A 103 6.37 11.16 -9.70
CA GLU A 103 6.68 12.56 -10.02
C GLU A 103 6.06 13.50 -9.00
N ASN A 104 6.88 14.41 -8.45
CA ASN A 104 6.44 15.36 -7.43
C ASN A 104 5.31 16.27 -7.93
N HIS A 105 5.37 16.71 -9.19
CA HIS A 105 4.34 17.55 -9.79
C HIS A 105 3.54 16.79 -10.85
N THR A 106 2.23 16.74 -10.68
CA THR A 106 1.30 16.17 -11.66
C THR A 106 0.36 17.27 -12.16
N SER A 107 0.20 17.36 -13.49
CA SER A 107 -0.79 18.25 -14.09
C SER A 107 -2.18 17.64 -13.91
N MET A 108 -3.08 18.40 -13.31
CA MET A 108 -4.44 17.95 -12.99
C MET A 108 -5.47 18.97 -13.45
N SER A 109 -6.59 18.49 -13.98
CA SER A 109 -7.73 19.32 -14.34
C SER A 109 -8.80 19.27 -13.24
N SER A 110 -9.27 20.44 -12.83
CA SER A 110 -10.44 20.62 -11.98
C SER A 110 -11.35 21.66 -12.64
N GLN A 111 -12.61 21.29 -12.88
CA GLN A 111 -13.61 22.16 -13.51
C GLN A 111 -13.18 22.79 -14.85
N GLY A 112 -12.29 22.12 -15.60
CA GLY A 112 -11.80 22.56 -16.90
C GLY A 112 -10.55 23.48 -16.87
N ALA A 113 -10.05 23.83 -15.69
CA ALA A 113 -8.77 24.53 -15.53
C ALA A 113 -7.65 23.54 -15.18
N GLU A 114 -6.46 23.75 -15.75
CA GLU A 114 -5.27 22.91 -15.49
C GLU A 114 -4.40 23.52 -14.40
N TYR A 115 -4.01 22.70 -13.42
CA TYR A 115 -3.17 23.08 -12.30
C TYR A 115 -1.96 22.13 -12.20
N SER A 116 -0.79 22.67 -11.89
CA SER A 116 0.36 21.87 -11.47
C SER A 116 0.24 21.57 -9.97
N VAL A 117 -0.01 20.31 -9.64
CA VAL A 117 -0.29 19.89 -8.26
C VAL A 117 0.91 19.12 -7.70
N LEU A 118 1.44 19.57 -6.55
CA LEU A 118 2.43 18.82 -5.80
C LEU A 118 1.76 17.64 -5.10
N VAL A 119 2.15 16.42 -5.49
CA VAL A 119 1.63 15.18 -4.91
C VAL A 119 2.60 14.61 -3.89
N SER A 120 2.16 14.46 -2.64
CA SER A 120 2.96 13.86 -1.57
C SER A 120 2.14 12.87 -0.75
N ALA A 121 2.82 12.02 0.02
CA ALA A 121 2.17 11.20 1.04
C ALA A 121 2.98 11.29 2.32
N LEU A 122 2.28 11.44 3.44
CA LEU A 122 2.86 11.67 4.75
C LEU A 122 2.21 10.76 5.77
N ASN A 123 3.05 10.14 6.58
CA ASN A 123 2.63 9.40 7.75
C ASN A 123 2.27 10.41 8.85
N ALA A 124 0.98 10.63 9.05
CA ALA A 124 0.48 11.53 10.08
C ALA A 124 -0.86 11.03 10.56
N ARG A 125 -1.21 11.40 11.80
CA ARG A 125 -2.53 11.05 12.29
C ARG A 125 -3.62 11.61 11.38
N LEU A 126 -4.62 10.79 11.05
CA LEU A 126 -5.67 11.17 10.11
C LEU A 126 -6.38 12.41 10.66
N PRO A 127 -6.39 13.52 9.90
CA PRO A 127 -6.90 14.78 10.40
C PRO A 127 -8.41 14.69 10.61
N CYS A 128 -8.86 14.89 11.85
CA CYS A 128 -10.27 15.11 12.13
C CYS A 128 -10.66 16.51 11.61
N PRO A 129 -11.68 16.65 10.76
CA PRO A 129 -12.17 17.96 10.35
C PRO A 129 -12.59 18.75 11.60
N LEU A 130 -11.97 19.90 11.84
CA LEU A 130 -12.46 20.81 12.87
C LEU A 130 -13.81 21.38 12.39
N PRO A 131 -14.89 21.26 13.19
CA PRO A 131 -16.16 21.88 12.83
C PRO A 131 -15.97 23.40 12.76
N ASN A 132 -16.13 23.98 11.57
CA ASN A 132 -16.29 25.42 11.47
C ASN A 132 -17.59 25.79 12.19
N ASN A 133 -17.49 26.50 13.32
CA ASN A 133 -18.63 26.95 14.14
C ASN A 133 -19.55 27.97 13.43
N SER A 134 -19.43 28.15 12.12
CA SER A 134 -20.17 29.15 11.35
C SER A 134 -20.63 28.62 9.98
N ALA A 135 -21.36 27.50 9.94
CA ALA A 135 -22.41 27.24 8.95
C ALA A 135 -22.97 25.83 9.14
N ARG A 136 -24.29 25.72 9.22
CA ARG A 136 -25.01 24.45 9.10
C ARG A 136 -24.73 23.85 7.71
N ASP A 137 -24.37 22.57 7.69
CA ASP A 137 -24.49 21.65 6.56
C ASP A 137 -23.89 22.07 5.20
N GLU A 138 -22.56 22.09 5.08
CA GLU A 138 -21.88 21.79 3.80
C GLU A 138 -20.60 20.98 4.06
N SER A 139 -20.68 19.67 3.86
CA SER A 139 -19.59 18.68 3.97
C SER A 139 -18.51 18.80 2.89
N SER A 140 -18.54 19.87 2.10
CA SER A 140 -17.57 20.24 1.07
C SER A 140 -16.92 21.60 1.33
N SER A 141 -17.13 22.20 2.50
CA SER A 141 -16.47 23.45 2.85
C SER A 141 -14.99 23.20 3.18
N PRO A 142 -14.06 24.02 2.66
CA PRO A 142 -12.65 23.85 2.95
C PRO A 142 -12.38 23.98 4.45
N PHE A 143 -11.70 23.00 5.03
CA PHE A 143 -11.39 22.94 6.47
C PHE A 143 -9.89 23.10 6.74
N HIS A 144 -9.56 23.49 7.98
CA HIS A 144 -8.18 23.56 8.45
C HIS A 144 -7.78 22.24 9.12
N ILE A 145 -6.52 21.85 8.93
CA ILE A 145 -5.92 20.67 9.56
C ILE A 145 -4.99 21.14 10.68
N THR A 146 -5.02 20.43 11.80
CA THR A 146 -4.01 20.52 12.85
C THR A 146 -3.23 19.22 12.91
N PHE A 147 -1.90 19.30 12.97
CA PHE A 147 -1.06 18.13 13.21
C PHE A 147 -0.54 18.16 14.65
N PRO A 148 -0.43 16.99 15.31
CA PRO A 148 0.43 16.86 16.48
C PRO A 148 1.90 17.16 16.08
N PRO A 149 2.79 17.41 17.05
CA PRO A 149 4.22 17.53 16.76
C PRO A 149 4.70 16.29 15.97
N TYR A 150 5.44 16.54 14.90
CA TYR A 150 5.93 15.47 14.02
C TYR A 150 6.77 14.48 14.84
N THR A 151 6.35 13.22 14.83
CA THR A 151 7.03 12.12 15.50
C THR A 151 7.40 11.11 14.43
N LEU A 152 8.68 10.71 14.39
CA LEU A 152 9.11 9.63 13.53
C LEU A 152 8.40 8.36 13.99
N THR A 153 7.67 7.71 13.09
CA THR A 153 7.05 6.44 13.43
C THR A 153 8.15 5.39 13.55
N GLU A 154 8.39 4.91 14.76
CA GLU A 154 9.32 3.81 14.99
C GLU A 154 8.74 2.55 14.35
N ILE A 155 9.39 2.10 13.27
CA ILE A 155 9.09 0.83 12.63
C ILE A 155 9.55 -0.28 13.58
N GLN A 156 8.72 -0.73 14.50
CA GLN A 156 9.06 -1.86 15.37
C GLN A 156 8.81 -3.18 14.63
N PRO A 157 9.74 -4.16 14.72
CA PRO A 157 9.50 -5.50 14.19
C PRO A 157 8.38 -6.15 15.01
N PHE A 158 7.17 -6.13 14.44
CA PHE A 158 5.98 -6.72 15.06
C PHE A 158 6.02 -8.24 14.98
N MET A 159 5.86 -8.93 16.11
CA MET A 159 5.88 -10.40 16.23
C MET A 159 4.51 -11.08 16.10
N GLY A 160 3.44 -10.35 15.77
CA GLY A 160 2.10 -10.92 15.62
C GLY A 160 1.73 -11.29 14.17
N GLU A 161 0.84 -12.28 14.04
CA GLU A 161 0.38 -12.89 12.78
C GLU A 161 -0.72 -12.07 12.05
N GLY A 162 -0.71 -10.75 12.21
CA GLY A 162 -1.74 -9.85 11.66
C GLY A 162 -1.33 -9.21 10.33
N ASP A 163 -2.26 -9.15 9.38
CA ASP A 163 -2.17 -8.47 8.08
C ASP A 163 -1.91 -6.94 8.23
N LEU A 164 -1.24 -6.32 7.24
CA LEU A 164 -0.99 -4.88 7.22
C LEU A 164 -2.29 -4.10 6.96
N ILE A 165 -2.75 -3.34 7.96
CA ILE A 165 -3.89 -2.44 7.84
C ILE A 165 -3.37 -1.01 7.68
N VAL A 166 -3.63 -0.42 6.51
CA VAL A 166 -3.31 0.98 6.21
C VAL A 166 -4.61 1.73 5.98
N ARG A 167 -4.80 2.84 6.69
CA ARG A 167 -5.88 3.79 6.48
C ARG A 167 -5.31 5.04 5.86
N ALA A 168 -5.93 5.57 4.80
CA ALA A 168 -5.46 6.80 4.20
C ALA A 168 -6.57 7.75 3.77
N GLN A 169 -6.23 9.03 3.77
CA GLN A 169 -7.08 10.13 3.31
C GLN A 169 -6.31 10.97 2.30
N CYS A 170 -6.91 11.14 1.12
CA CYS A 170 -6.41 12.02 0.08
C CYS A 170 -7.09 13.38 0.22
N LEU A 171 -6.31 14.41 0.55
CA LEU A 171 -6.76 15.78 0.67
C LEU A 171 -6.13 16.62 -0.43
N ALA A 172 -6.91 17.51 -1.04
CA ALA A 172 -6.42 18.44 -2.04
C ALA A 172 -6.67 19.89 -1.64
N ARG A 173 -5.74 20.75 -2.05
CA ARG A 173 -5.90 22.20 -2.10
C ARG A 173 -5.75 22.63 -3.55
N ILE A 174 -6.83 23.14 -4.12
CA ILE A 174 -6.85 23.80 -5.43
C ILE A 174 -7.31 25.24 -5.19
N PRO A 175 -6.55 26.26 -5.60
CA PRO A 175 -6.98 27.65 -5.46
C PRO A 175 -8.22 27.91 -6.32
N ASN A 176 -9.21 28.60 -5.76
CA ASN A 176 -10.37 29.04 -6.52
C ASN A 176 -9.97 30.19 -7.45
N SER A 177 -10.64 30.33 -8.61
CA SER A 177 -10.42 31.41 -9.59
C SER A 177 -10.60 32.85 -9.06
N HIS A 178 -10.98 33.00 -7.79
CA HIS A 178 -11.16 34.29 -7.11
C HIS A 178 -10.01 34.67 -6.16
N ASP A 179 -9.09 33.76 -5.86
CA ASP A 179 -7.90 34.08 -5.07
C ASP A 179 -6.83 34.59 -6.03
N GLN A 180 -6.66 35.91 -6.08
CA GLN A 180 -5.73 36.67 -6.92
C GLN A 180 -4.25 36.50 -6.51
N ASP A 181 -3.88 35.35 -5.95
CA ASP A 181 -2.50 34.99 -5.67
C ASP A 181 -2.02 33.98 -6.72
N ASP A 182 -1.38 34.50 -7.78
CA ASP A 182 -0.62 33.73 -8.79
C ASP A 182 0.50 32.86 -8.20
N SER A 183 0.73 32.92 -6.88
CA SER A 183 1.76 32.19 -6.14
C SER A 183 1.23 31.00 -5.31
N ALA A 184 -0.09 30.76 -5.28
CA ALA A 184 -0.68 29.70 -4.47
C ALA A 184 -0.42 28.31 -5.09
N GLN A 185 0.61 27.61 -4.59
CA GLN A 185 0.91 26.22 -4.96
C GLN A 185 -0.30 25.31 -4.68
N SER A 186 -0.64 24.46 -5.64
CA SER A 186 -1.68 23.43 -5.48
C SER A 186 -1.08 22.16 -4.88
N TYR A 187 -1.76 21.56 -3.90
CA TYR A 187 -1.27 20.38 -3.18
C TYR A 187 -2.28 19.25 -3.25
N CYS A 188 -1.80 18.02 -3.37
CA CYS A 188 -2.57 16.79 -3.18
C CYS A 188 -1.77 15.87 -2.25
N VAL A 189 -2.27 15.67 -1.04
CA VAL A 189 -1.53 14.97 0.01
C VAL A 189 -2.32 13.76 0.47
N PHE A 190 -1.65 12.62 0.49
CA PHE A 190 -2.14 11.38 1.06
C PHE A 190 -1.64 11.27 2.50
N PHE A 191 -2.52 11.53 3.46
CA PHE A 191 -2.25 11.24 4.86
C PHE A 191 -2.56 9.77 5.11
N PHE A 192 -1.64 9.07 5.77
CA PHE A 192 -1.87 7.67 6.10
C PHE A 192 -1.44 7.37 7.53
N GLU A 193 -2.18 6.45 8.13
CA GLU A 193 -1.83 5.78 9.37
C GLU A 193 -1.73 4.28 9.07
N HIS A 194 -0.75 3.61 9.66
CA HIS A 194 -0.74 2.15 9.71
C HIS A 194 -1.07 1.74 11.14
N GLU A 195 -2.18 1.02 11.30
CA GLU A 195 -2.62 0.54 12.60
C GLU A 195 -1.97 -0.84 12.82
N THR A 196 -1.03 -0.92 13.76
CA THR A 196 -0.55 -2.22 14.22
C THR A 196 -1.70 -2.89 14.97
N ALA A 197 -2.14 -4.06 14.50
CA ALA A 197 -3.39 -4.73 14.87
C ALA A 197 -3.46 -5.15 16.36
N TYR A 198 -3.54 -4.19 17.27
CA TYR A 198 -3.87 -4.38 18.69
C TYR A 198 -5.31 -4.00 19.01
N ALA A 199 -6.04 -3.39 18.08
CA ALA A 199 -7.41 -2.93 18.31
C ALA A 199 -8.39 -3.72 17.43
N PHE A 200 -9.14 -4.63 18.05
CA PHE A 200 -10.33 -5.33 17.56
C PHE A 200 -10.11 -6.62 16.74
N GLY A 201 -10.76 -7.69 17.23
CA GLY A 201 -10.61 -9.06 16.76
C GLY A 201 -11.06 -9.36 15.33
N GLU A 202 -10.47 -10.43 14.79
CA GLU A 202 -11.03 -11.39 13.82
C GLU A 202 -11.73 -10.89 12.54
N SER A 203 -11.56 -9.65 12.08
CA SER A 203 -12.10 -9.21 10.77
C SER A 203 -11.21 -8.26 9.96
N GLY A 204 -9.89 -8.31 10.17
CA GLY A 204 -8.92 -7.54 9.38
C GLY A 204 -8.56 -8.18 8.04
N SER A 205 -9.54 -8.52 7.19
CA SER A 205 -9.20 -8.89 5.82
C SER A 205 -8.58 -7.68 5.11
N ASN A 206 -7.39 -7.83 4.52
CA ASN A 206 -6.76 -6.83 3.66
C ASN A 206 -7.77 -6.21 2.67
N GLN A 207 -8.24 -4.99 2.95
CA GLN A 207 -9.21 -4.28 2.11
C GLN A 207 -8.65 -4.11 0.68
N VAL A 208 -7.34 -3.86 0.57
CA VAL A 208 -6.61 -3.81 -0.70
C VAL A 208 -6.74 -5.12 -1.47
N ARG A 209 -6.56 -6.27 -0.80
CA ARG A 209 -6.68 -7.59 -1.44
C ARG A 209 -8.11 -7.87 -1.92
N LYS A 210 -9.13 -7.41 -1.18
CA LYS A 210 -10.55 -7.55 -1.55
C LYS A 210 -10.95 -6.72 -2.76
N LEU A 211 -10.41 -5.51 -2.89
CA LEU A 211 -10.71 -4.59 -4.00
C LEU A 211 -10.06 -5.02 -5.33
N GLY A 212 -8.99 -5.82 -5.25
CA GLY A 212 -8.29 -6.36 -6.41
C GLY A 212 -7.40 -5.35 -7.13
N PRO A 213 -6.50 -5.81 -8.00
CA PRO A 213 -5.46 -4.96 -8.60
C PRO A 213 -6.01 -3.95 -9.62
N ALA A 214 -7.11 -4.25 -10.31
CA ALA A 214 -7.72 -3.36 -11.31
C ALA A 214 -8.25 -2.05 -10.70
N TYR A 215 -8.64 -2.07 -9.42
CA TYR A 215 -9.12 -0.89 -8.69
C TYR A 215 -8.04 0.19 -8.56
N PHE A 216 -6.76 -0.22 -8.52
CA PHE A 216 -5.59 0.64 -8.33
C PHE A 216 -4.97 1.14 -9.65
N GLY A 217 -5.69 1.03 -10.76
CA GLY A 217 -5.23 1.54 -12.06
C GLY A 217 -5.58 3.01 -12.34
N HIS A 218 -6.43 3.65 -11.52
CA HIS A 218 -6.93 5.03 -11.73
C HIS A 218 -6.48 5.96 -10.60
N PHE A 219 -6.30 7.25 -10.88
CA PHE A 219 -6.23 8.28 -9.83
C PHE A 219 -7.57 8.37 -9.07
N PRO A 220 -7.60 8.57 -7.73
CA PRO A 220 -6.47 8.71 -6.79
C PRO A 220 -5.89 7.37 -6.28
N ASN A 221 -6.57 6.25 -6.52
CA ASN A 221 -6.23 4.93 -5.99
C ASN A 221 -4.83 4.46 -6.39
N HIS A 222 -4.41 4.74 -7.63
CA HIS A 222 -3.08 4.38 -8.13
C HIS A 222 -1.96 5.04 -7.31
N HIS A 223 -2.10 6.33 -6.99
CA HIS A 223 -1.11 7.07 -6.21
C HIS A 223 -1.09 6.58 -4.76
N PHE A 224 -2.25 6.26 -4.17
CA PHE A 224 -2.30 5.60 -2.86
C PHE A 224 -1.55 4.27 -2.87
N PHE A 225 -1.82 3.40 -3.85
CA PHE A 225 -1.16 2.09 -3.92
C PHE A 225 0.35 2.20 -4.10
N VAL A 226 0.81 3.07 -5.02
CA VAL A 226 2.22 3.20 -5.37
C VAL A 226 3.02 3.97 -4.32
N ARG A 227 2.51 5.09 -3.80
CA ARG A 227 3.27 5.97 -2.88
C ARG A 227 3.15 5.57 -1.41
N VAL A 228 2.06 4.89 -1.03
CA VAL A 228 1.77 4.56 0.37
C VAL A 228 1.83 3.06 0.57
N TYR A 229 0.88 2.31 0.00
CA TYR A 229 0.71 0.90 0.36
C TYR A 229 1.90 0.04 -0.02
N ARG A 230 2.43 0.17 -1.24
CA ARG A 230 3.52 -0.68 -1.75
C ARG A 230 4.83 -0.46 -0.98
N PRO A 231 5.32 0.77 -0.76
CA PRO A 231 6.44 1.01 0.13
C PRO A 231 6.17 0.50 1.54
N LEU A 232 5.01 0.76 2.16
CA LEU A 232 4.77 0.31 3.53
C LEU A 232 4.73 -1.22 3.67
N ALA A 233 3.99 -1.89 2.79
CA ALA A 233 3.86 -3.35 2.79
C ALA A 233 5.19 -4.06 2.54
N PHE A 234 6.07 -3.44 1.77
CA PHE A 234 7.37 -3.99 1.50
C PHE A 234 8.41 -3.61 2.57
N ASN A 235 8.49 -2.33 2.92
CA ASN A 235 9.58 -1.68 3.65
C ASN A 235 9.32 -1.54 5.16
N THR A 236 8.18 -1.00 5.59
CA THR A 236 8.01 -0.57 7.00
C THR A 236 7.60 -1.69 7.95
N GLY A 237 8.07 -2.92 7.76
CA GLY A 237 7.85 -3.98 8.76
C GLY A 237 7.34 -5.29 8.17
N PHE A 238 6.49 -5.26 7.14
CA PHE A 238 5.69 -6.44 6.85
C PHE A 238 6.42 -7.50 6.01
N ALA A 239 7.10 -7.14 4.92
CA ALA A 239 7.76 -8.15 4.08
C ALA A 239 9.23 -8.36 4.47
N LEU A 240 10.07 -7.32 4.42
CA LEU A 240 11.51 -7.45 4.68
C LEU A 240 11.84 -7.72 6.15
N LEU A 241 11.25 -6.97 7.08
CA LEU A 241 11.58 -7.11 8.50
C LEU A 241 10.96 -8.35 9.16
N ARG A 242 9.74 -8.78 8.75
CA ARG A 242 9.18 -10.08 9.19
C ARG A 242 9.66 -11.27 8.36
N ARG A 243 10.35 -11.02 7.24
CA ARG A 243 10.74 -12.04 6.26
C ARG A 243 9.53 -12.90 5.85
N GLN A 244 8.47 -12.24 5.40
CA GLN A 244 7.22 -12.88 5.02
C GLN A 244 6.85 -12.57 3.57
N TYR A 245 6.29 -13.58 2.89
CA TYR A 245 5.75 -13.44 1.55
C TYR A 245 4.50 -12.56 1.57
N THR A 246 4.40 -11.63 0.62
CA THR A 246 3.21 -10.78 0.43
C THR A 246 2.52 -11.08 -0.89
N PHE A 247 1.20 -10.97 -0.90
CA PHE A 247 0.38 -11.16 -2.12
C PHE A 247 0.75 -10.18 -3.25
N ILE A 248 1.40 -9.05 -2.93
CA ILE A 248 1.84 -8.02 -3.87
C ILE A 248 2.93 -8.53 -4.84
N SER A 249 3.67 -9.57 -4.45
CA SER A 249 4.67 -10.22 -5.32
C SER A 249 4.07 -10.94 -6.52
N SER A 250 2.77 -11.26 -6.48
CA SER A 250 2.07 -11.94 -7.58
C SER A 250 2.11 -11.11 -8.87
N HIS A 251 2.09 -11.79 -10.01
CA HIS A 251 2.24 -11.16 -11.32
C HIS A 251 1.15 -10.11 -11.60
N ASP A 252 -0.09 -10.38 -11.19
CA ASP A 252 -1.23 -9.50 -11.39
C ASP A 252 -1.04 -8.15 -10.69
N TRP A 253 -0.49 -8.18 -9.48
CA TRP A 253 -0.19 -7.00 -8.66
C TRP A 253 1.09 -6.28 -9.05
N ARG A 254 1.84 -6.79 -10.05
CA ARG A 254 3.00 -6.13 -10.68
C ARG A 254 2.71 -5.58 -12.07
N THR A 255 1.55 -5.89 -12.67
CA THR A 255 1.24 -5.54 -14.07
C THR A 255 -0.02 -4.70 -14.19
N ILE A 256 -1.13 -5.14 -13.61
CA ILE A 256 -2.45 -4.54 -13.80
C ILE A 256 -2.51 -3.05 -13.33
N PRO A 257 -1.96 -2.67 -12.16
CA PRO A 257 -1.97 -1.27 -11.73
C PRO A 257 -1.20 -0.30 -12.64
N TRP A 258 -0.24 -0.78 -13.44
CA TRP A 258 0.63 0.04 -14.31
C TRP A 258 0.22 0.01 -15.79
N GLN A 259 -0.98 -0.47 -16.13
CA GLN A 259 -1.44 -0.46 -17.52
C GLN A 259 -1.57 0.94 -18.13
N ARG A 260 -1.73 1.97 -17.27
CA ARG A 260 -1.94 3.36 -17.71
C ARG A 260 -0.87 4.35 -17.27
N HIS A 261 -0.22 4.07 -16.15
CA HIS A 261 0.86 4.91 -15.62
C HIS A 261 2.21 4.23 -15.88
N PRO A 262 3.21 4.96 -16.40
CA PRO A 262 4.54 4.38 -16.58
C PRO A 262 5.20 4.08 -15.23
N LYS A 263 5.95 2.99 -15.17
CA LYS A 263 6.75 2.59 -13.98
C LYS A 263 7.97 3.49 -13.82
N SER A 264 8.29 3.83 -12.57
CA SER A 264 9.53 4.53 -12.23
C SER A 264 10.72 3.56 -12.02
N LEU A 265 11.94 4.11 -11.93
CA LEU A 265 13.13 3.35 -11.54
C LEU A 265 12.94 2.67 -10.17
N LEU A 266 12.41 3.40 -9.19
CA LEU A 266 12.07 2.87 -7.87
C LEU A 266 11.02 1.74 -7.98
N ASP A 267 10.01 1.89 -8.85
CA ASP A 267 9.00 0.85 -9.02
C ASP A 267 9.58 -0.45 -9.57
N SER A 268 10.48 -0.33 -10.56
CA SER A 268 11.15 -1.49 -11.13
C SER A 268 12.08 -2.16 -10.11
N LEU A 269 12.73 -1.40 -9.23
CA LEU A 269 13.52 -1.97 -8.13
C LEU A 269 12.62 -2.78 -7.19
N LEU A 270 11.55 -2.15 -6.68
CA LEU A 270 10.61 -2.78 -5.75
C LEU A 270 10.03 -4.08 -6.30
N ASP A 271 9.82 -4.20 -7.63
CA ASP A 271 9.34 -5.44 -8.26
C ASP A 271 10.30 -6.61 -8.06
N HIS A 272 11.60 -6.36 -8.08
CA HIS A 272 12.62 -7.39 -7.83
C HIS A 272 12.78 -7.66 -6.34
N VAL A 273 12.72 -6.62 -5.51
CA VAL A 273 12.90 -6.82 -4.06
C VAL A 273 11.74 -7.59 -3.42
N LEU A 274 10.54 -7.59 -4.02
CA LEU A 274 9.41 -8.39 -3.54
C LEU A 274 9.69 -9.90 -3.42
N PHE A 275 10.69 -10.43 -4.13
CA PHE A 275 11.08 -11.84 -4.04
C PHE A 275 12.01 -12.16 -2.85
N LEU A 276 12.75 -11.15 -2.35
CA LEU A 276 13.76 -11.32 -1.32
C LEU A 276 13.18 -11.81 0.02
N PRO A 277 12.07 -11.25 0.55
CA PRO A 277 11.45 -11.73 1.80
C PRO A 277 11.18 -13.24 1.85
N ALA A 278 10.71 -13.83 0.74
CA ALA A 278 10.40 -15.24 0.68
C ALA A 278 11.65 -16.13 0.75
N ILE A 279 12.78 -15.64 0.23
CA ILE A 279 14.07 -16.32 0.35
C ILE A 279 14.56 -16.21 1.80
N LEU A 280 14.54 -15.01 2.39
CA LEU A 280 14.95 -14.78 3.78
C LEU A 280 14.16 -15.66 4.76
N ALA A 281 12.84 -15.80 4.54
CA ALA A 281 11.97 -16.68 5.34
C ALA A 281 12.44 -18.14 5.34
N GLN A 282 12.81 -18.64 4.16
CA GLN A 282 13.28 -20.02 4.00
C GLN A 282 14.64 -20.22 4.64
N VAL A 283 15.55 -19.25 4.53
CA VAL A 283 16.85 -19.29 5.20
C VAL A 283 16.70 -19.35 6.71
N ASP A 284 15.82 -18.52 7.28
CA ASP A 284 15.55 -18.51 8.72
C ASP A 284 14.95 -19.84 9.20
N HIS A 285 14.15 -20.53 8.37
CA HIS A 285 13.62 -21.85 8.69
C HIS A 285 14.69 -22.96 8.66
N ILE A 286 15.68 -22.83 7.79
CA ILE A 286 16.78 -23.80 7.61
C ILE A 286 17.85 -23.63 8.70
N MET A 287 18.03 -22.40 9.20
CA MET A 287 19.06 -22.07 10.19
C MET A 287 19.03 -22.97 11.44
N PRO A 288 17.87 -23.21 12.10
CA PRO A 288 17.80 -24.05 13.31
C PRO A 288 17.82 -25.56 13.05
N ILE A 289 17.62 -26.01 11.80
CA ILE A 289 17.61 -27.44 11.46
C ILE A 289 19.03 -27.98 11.56
N GLU A 290 19.18 -29.21 12.07
CA GLU A 290 20.47 -29.89 12.15
C GLU A 290 21.15 -30.02 10.79
N ALA A 291 22.49 -29.99 10.78
CA ALA A 291 23.30 -30.05 9.57
C ALA A 291 23.19 -31.41 8.89
N THR A 292 22.18 -31.56 8.05
CA THR A 292 21.93 -32.76 7.22
C THR A 292 22.24 -32.49 5.76
N LEU A 293 22.47 -33.54 4.96
CA LEU A 293 22.64 -33.45 3.50
C LEU A 293 21.40 -32.81 2.83
N SER A 294 20.20 -33.08 3.34
CA SER A 294 18.95 -32.47 2.87
C SER A 294 18.95 -30.95 3.09
N ARG A 295 19.39 -30.50 4.28
CA ARG A 295 19.54 -29.08 4.62
C ARG A 295 20.54 -28.39 3.68
N GLN A 296 21.69 -29.02 3.41
CA GLN A 296 22.70 -28.50 2.48
C GLN A 296 22.15 -28.40 1.06
N TYR A 297 21.47 -29.44 0.56
CA TYR A 297 20.85 -29.41 -0.76
C TYR A 297 19.81 -28.28 -0.88
N HIS A 298 18.97 -28.10 0.15
CA HIS A 298 18.00 -27.02 0.17
C HIS A 298 18.68 -25.64 0.18
N ALA A 299 19.74 -25.46 0.97
CA ALA A 299 20.56 -24.24 0.98
C ALA A 299 21.22 -23.96 -0.37
N GLN A 300 21.66 -24.99 -1.10
CA GLN A 300 22.18 -24.85 -2.47
C GLN A 300 21.09 -24.37 -3.46
N GLN A 301 19.84 -24.83 -3.34
CA GLN A 301 18.75 -24.33 -4.18
C GLN A 301 18.39 -22.87 -3.87
N LEU A 302 18.44 -22.48 -2.59
CA LEU A 302 18.28 -21.09 -2.20
C LEU A 302 19.41 -20.22 -2.73
N LEU A 303 20.65 -20.70 -2.67
CA LEU A 303 21.80 -19.98 -3.23
C LEU A 303 21.67 -19.76 -4.73
N ARG A 304 21.21 -20.76 -5.49
CA ARG A 304 20.90 -20.60 -6.93
C ARG A 304 19.84 -19.52 -7.17
N SER A 305 18.82 -19.48 -6.31
CA SER A 305 17.75 -18.47 -6.37
C SER A 305 18.30 -17.07 -6.07
N CYS A 306 19.18 -16.95 -5.07
CA CYS A 306 19.89 -15.70 -4.76
C CYS A 306 20.75 -15.24 -5.95
N LEU A 307 21.60 -16.11 -6.51
CA LEU A 307 22.44 -15.76 -7.67
C LEU A 307 21.62 -15.33 -8.89
N SER A 308 20.45 -15.93 -9.10
CA SER A 308 19.52 -15.48 -10.15
C SER A 308 19.03 -14.06 -9.85
N LEU A 309 18.61 -13.78 -8.61
CA LEU A 309 18.12 -12.47 -8.19
C LEU A 309 19.22 -11.39 -8.27
N GLU A 310 20.47 -11.74 -7.92
CA GLU A 310 21.64 -10.87 -8.04
C GLU A 310 21.82 -10.37 -9.47
N ARG A 311 21.70 -11.23 -10.48
CA ARG A 311 21.79 -10.81 -11.89
C ARG A 311 20.73 -9.76 -12.24
N HIS A 312 19.53 -9.88 -11.68
CA HIS A 312 18.47 -8.89 -11.89
C HIS A 312 18.82 -7.55 -11.21
N PHE A 313 19.39 -7.60 -10.00
CA PHE A 313 19.87 -6.40 -9.31
C PHE A 313 21.02 -5.72 -10.05
N SER A 314 22.00 -6.48 -10.55
CA SER A 314 23.10 -5.94 -11.34
C SER A 314 22.61 -5.34 -12.66
N ALA A 315 21.71 -6.01 -13.37
CA ALA A 315 21.11 -5.49 -14.60
C ALA A 315 20.30 -4.21 -14.34
N TRP A 316 19.54 -4.17 -13.25
CA TRP A 316 18.83 -2.97 -12.81
C TRP A 316 19.79 -1.82 -12.49
N PHE A 317 20.88 -2.08 -11.75
CA PHE A 317 21.87 -1.06 -11.40
C PHE A 317 22.59 -0.50 -12.63
N GLN A 318 22.92 -1.35 -13.60
CA GLN A 318 23.48 -0.92 -14.90
C GLN A 318 22.49 -0.05 -15.68
N PHE A 319 21.20 -0.41 -15.66
CA PHE A 319 20.16 0.39 -16.29
C PHE A 319 19.98 1.75 -15.61
N ALA A 320 19.98 1.78 -14.28
CA ALA A 320 19.86 3.02 -13.49
C ALA A 320 21.03 3.97 -13.72
N ASN A 321 22.25 3.45 -13.91
CA ASN A 321 23.46 4.23 -14.18
C ASN A 321 23.71 4.53 -15.67
N ARG A 322 22.78 4.18 -16.56
CA ARG A 322 22.96 4.46 -17.98
C ARG A 322 22.99 5.97 -18.22
N PRO A 323 23.96 6.50 -18.99
CA PRO A 323 24.05 7.93 -19.24
C PRO A 323 22.77 8.41 -19.92
N SER A 324 22.23 9.51 -19.40
CA SER A 324 21.01 10.15 -19.89
C SER A 324 21.39 11.46 -20.58
N TYR A 325 20.57 11.94 -21.51
CA TYR A 325 20.80 13.24 -22.14
C TYR A 325 20.88 14.33 -21.06
N GLY A 326 22.06 14.94 -20.91
CA GLY A 326 22.32 16.00 -19.93
C GLY A 326 23.07 15.56 -18.66
N TYR A 327 23.17 14.25 -18.36
CA TYR A 327 23.88 13.75 -17.18
C TYR A 327 24.68 12.47 -17.50
N PRO A 328 26.02 12.48 -17.36
CA PRO A 328 26.86 11.31 -17.64
C PRO A 328 26.76 10.22 -16.57
N MET A 329 26.30 10.55 -15.34
CA MET A 329 26.15 9.62 -14.22
C MET A 329 24.83 9.85 -13.47
N ALA A 330 24.30 8.81 -12.81
CA ALA A 330 23.07 8.88 -12.02
C ALA A 330 23.26 9.59 -10.66
N TYR A 331 24.48 9.54 -10.13
CA TYR A 331 24.92 10.25 -8.95
C TYR A 331 26.40 10.61 -9.08
N TRP A 332 26.84 11.65 -8.39
CA TRP A 332 28.24 12.03 -8.30
C TRP A 332 28.58 12.40 -6.86
N ALA A 333 29.86 12.22 -6.50
CA ALA A 333 30.36 12.68 -5.22
C ALA A 333 30.67 14.17 -5.32
N ASP A 334 30.10 14.97 -4.44
CA ASP A 334 30.46 16.38 -4.33
C ASP A 334 31.90 16.48 -3.82
N GLU A 335 32.72 17.28 -4.50
CA GLU A 335 34.12 17.56 -4.14
C GLU A 335 34.25 18.44 -2.88
N ILE A 336 33.24 18.48 -2.00
CA ILE A 336 33.32 19.25 -0.76
C ILE A 336 34.39 18.58 0.10
N ILE A 337 35.58 19.16 0.05
CA ILE A 337 36.69 18.97 0.97
C ILE A 337 36.11 19.13 2.37
N ASN A 338 35.95 18.02 3.07
CA ASN A 338 35.48 17.90 4.45
C ASN A 338 36.10 19.03 5.30
N PRO A 339 35.42 20.17 5.55
CA PRO A 339 36.04 21.32 6.18
C PRO A 339 36.11 21.02 7.68
N GLY A 340 37.14 20.26 8.08
CA GLY A 340 37.42 19.92 9.48
C GLY A 340 37.28 18.45 9.87
N GLY A 341 37.12 17.50 8.95
CA GLY A 341 37.07 16.06 9.30
C GLY A 341 35.84 15.66 10.12
N LEU A 342 34.75 16.44 10.03
CA LEU A 342 33.52 16.25 10.79
C LEU A 342 32.62 15.14 10.22
N LEU A 343 32.81 14.77 8.95
CA LEU A 343 32.10 13.65 8.33
C LEU A 343 32.91 12.36 8.50
N PRO A 344 32.29 11.25 8.94
CA PRO A 344 32.94 9.93 8.98
C PRO A 344 33.12 9.31 7.58
N PHE A 345 32.65 10.00 6.53
CA PHE A 345 32.67 9.53 5.15
C PHE A 345 33.47 10.51 4.27
N SER A 346 33.98 10.00 3.15
CA SER A 346 34.85 10.77 2.25
C SER A 346 34.13 11.98 1.63
N ASN A 347 32.98 11.76 0.97
CA ASN A 347 32.21 12.79 0.24
C ASN A 347 30.70 12.52 0.35
N LEU A 348 29.87 13.56 0.18
CA LEU A 348 28.41 13.42 0.03
C LEU A 348 28.05 13.14 -1.43
N TYR A 349 26.91 12.48 -1.66
CA TYR A 349 26.40 12.22 -3.00
C TYR A 349 25.31 13.21 -3.37
N THR A 350 25.40 13.73 -4.59
CA THR A 350 24.33 14.46 -5.26
C THR A 350 23.77 13.60 -6.39
N PHE A 351 22.44 13.58 -6.50
CA PHE A 351 21.73 12.75 -7.47
C PHE A 351 21.20 13.60 -8.63
N LYS A 352 20.89 12.92 -9.74
CA LYS A 352 20.20 13.55 -10.87
C LYS A 352 18.81 14.08 -10.47
N ASP A 353 18.04 13.25 -9.77
CA ASP A 353 16.68 13.52 -9.35
C ASP A 353 16.39 12.80 -8.02
N GLY A 354 15.53 13.37 -7.18
CA GLY A 354 15.19 12.79 -5.87
C GLY A 354 14.61 11.37 -5.96
N ASN A 355 13.91 11.03 -7.04
CA ASN A 355 13.42 9.66 -7.27
C ASN A 355 14.56 8.68 -7.61
N THR A 356 15.59 9.13 -8.31
CA THR A 356 16.80 8.33 -8.59
C THR A 356 17.59 8.11 -7.30
N GLY A 357 17.73 9.16 -6.48
CA GLY A 357 18.36 9.05 -5.17
C GLY A 357 17.60 8.10 -4.23
N LEU A 358 16.27 8.21 -4.15
CA LEU A 358 15.45 7.25 -3.41
C LEU A 358 15.65 5.82 -3.92
N ALA A 359 15.61 5.59 -5.24
CA ALA A 359 15.83 4.26 -5.81
C ALA A 359 17.20 3.67 -5.41
N LEU A 360 18.26 4.47 -5.44
CA LEU A 360 19.60 4.02 -5.05
C LEU A 360 19.72 3.74 -3.54
N LEU A 361 19.12 4.58 -2.68
CA LEU A 361 19.08 4.33 -1.24
C LEU A 361 18.38 3.00 -0.91
N TYR A 362 17.23 2.75 -1.54
CA TYR A 362 16.50 1.48 -1.38
C TYR A 362 17.26 0.28 -1.96
N TYR A 363 18.03 0.49 -3.02
CA TYR A 363 18.91 -0.54 -3.58
C TYR A 363 20.01 -0.92 -2.61
N TRP A 364 20.78 0.05 -2.09
CA TRP A 364 21.85 -0.22 -1.12
C TRP A 364 21.33 -0.87 0.16
N MET A 365 20.19 -0.40 0.66
CA MET A 365 19.49 -1.01 1.79
C MET A 365 19.16 -2.48 1.54
N THR A 366 18.65 -2.79 0.35
CA THR A 366 18.35 -4.16 -0.07
C THR A 366 19.61 -5.02 -0.15
N GLN A 367 20.70 -4.47 -0.68
CA GLN A 367 21.97 -5.19 -0.82
C GLN A 367 22.55 -5.60 0.54
N ILE A 368 22.42 -4.77 1.58
CA ILE A 368 22.89 -5.13 2.94
C ILE A 368 22.23 -6.43 3.41
N HIS A 369 20.89 -6.52 3.34
CA HIS A 369 20.17 -7.73 3.74
C HIS A 369 20.46 -8.93 2.82
N PHE A 370 20.59 -8.68 1.51
CA PHE A 370 20.87 -9.72 0.53
C PHE A 370 22.27 -10.34 0.72
N HIS A 371 23.28 -9.52 0.96
CA HIS A 371 24.66 -9.96 1.22
C HIS A 371 24.75 -10.78 2.51
N GLN A 372 24.10 -10.32 3.58
CA GLN A 372 24.02 -11.06 4.84
C GLN A 372 23.34 -12.44 4.64
N CYS A 373 22.32 -12.51 3.81
CA CYS A 373 21.66 -13.77 3.45
C CYS A 373 22.61 -14.74 2.73
N ILE A 374 23.39 -14.25 1.76
CA ILE A 374 24.35 -15.09 1.02
C ILE A 374 25.46 -15.57 1.94
N GLU A 375 25.99 -14.72 2.82
CA GLU A 375 27.00 -15.12 3.81
C GLU A 375 26.46 -16.23 4.73
N ASN A 376 25.24 -16.08 5.23
CA ASN A 376 24.59 -17.09 6.07
C ASN A 376 24.41 -18.42 5.31
N LEU A 377 23.92 -18.39 4.07
CA LEU A 377 23.77 -19.57 3.22
C LEU A 377 25.12 -20.25 2.97
N HIS A 378 26.16 -19.47 2.68
CA HIS A 378 27.51 -19.99 2.51
C HIS A 378 27.97 -20.71 3.78
N ARG A 379 27.81 -20.10 4.96
CA ARG A 379 28.17 -20.76 6.23
C ARG A 379 27.38 -22.05 6.48
N ILE A 380 26.11 -22.10 6.11
CA ILE A 380 25.25 -23.29 6.23
C ILE A 380 25.72 -24.42 5.30
N ILE A 381 26.09 -24.10 4.05
CA ILE A 381 26.49 -25.11 3.07
C ILE A 381 27.82 -25.78 3.46
N TYR A 382 28.78 -25.00 3.95
CA TYR A 382 30.10 -25.50 4.35
C TYR A 382 30.13 -26.06 5.79
N GLN A 383 29.00 -26.04 6.50
CA GLN A 383 28.90 -26.69 7.80
C GLN A 383 28.95 -28.22 7.60
N PRO A 384 29.80 -28.95 8.35
CA PRO A 384 29.91 -30.40 8.19
C PRO A 384 28.58 -31.07 8.51
N ALA A 385 28.12 -31.91 7.59
CA ALA A 385 26.86 -32.62 7.75
C ALA A 385 27.06 -33.87 8.62
N ILE A 386 26.12 -34.10 9.53
CA ILE A 386 26.14 -35.18 10.53
C ILE A 386 25.91 -36.54 9.84
N ASP A 387 25.18 -36.56 8.73
CA ASP A 387 24.81 -37.73 7.92
C ASP A 387 25.73 -37.93 6.69
N ALA A 388 26.73 -37.08 6.49
CA ALA A 388 27.65 -37.16 5.36
C ALA A 388 28.80 -38.13 5.65
N TYR A 389 28.58 -39.41 5.35
CA TYR A 389 29.63 -40.42 5.29
C TYR A 389 29.63 -41.09 3.91
N PRO A 390 30.78 -41.23 3.22
CA PRO A 390 32.15 -40.94 3.66
C PRO A 390 32.67 -39.52 3.37
N ASP A 391 32.02 -38.75 2.50
CA ASP A 391 32.49 -37.41 2.11
C ASP A 391 31.90 -36.32 3.00
N MET A 392 32.61 -35.97 4.09
CA MET A 392 32.22 -34.91 5.04
C MET A 392 32.15 -33.51 4.42
N TRP A 393 32.75 -33.30 3.25
CA TRP A 393 32.87 -31.99 2.59
C TRP A 393 32.11 -31.98 1.26
N PRO A 394 31.16 -31.05 1.08
CA PRO A 394 30.36 -31.01 -0.13
C PRO A 394 31.18 -30.55 -1.33
N ASN A 395 31.19 -31.34 -2.39
CA ASN A 395 31.64 -30.89 -3.72
C ASN A 395 30.56 -30.00 -4.33
N LEU A 396 30.68 -28.68 -4.15
CA LEU A 396 29.79 -27.71 -4.78
C LEU A 396 29.96 -27.70 -6.31
N PRO A 397 28.86 -27.73 -7.07
CA PRO A 397 28.89 -27.48 -8.51
C PRO A 397 29.59 -26.16 -8.83
N TYR A 398 30.32 -26.08 -9.94
CA TYR A 398 31.05 -24.88 -10.35
C TYR A 398 30.19 -23.60 -10.37
N ASP A 399 28.90 -23.73 -10.70
CA ASP A 399 27.95 -22.60 -10.73
C ASP A 399 27.62 -22.01 -9.35
N LEU A 400 28.00 -22.68 -8.27
CA LEU A 400 27.75 -22.28 -6.88
C LEU A 400 29.04 -21.94 -6.12
N GLN A 401 30.20 -21.97 -6.79
CA GLN A 401 31.47 -21.56 -6.20
C GLN A 401 31.55 -20.03 -6.25
N ILE A 402 31.23 -19.41 -5.12
CA ILE A 402 31.15 -17.96 -4.98
C ILE A 402 32.35 -17.46 -4.16
N ASP A 403 32.91 -16.32 -4.55
CA ASP A 403 33.89 -15.60 -3.74
C ASP A 403 33.18 -14.80 -2.64
N ILE A 404 33.30 -15.26 -1.39
CA ILE A 404 32.65 -14.67 -0.21
C ILE A 404 33.10 -13.21 0.00
N THR A 405 34.32 -12.86 -0.39
CA THR A 405 34.87 -11.52 -0.17
C THR A 405 34.02 -10.45 -0.87
N GLN A 406 33.35 -10.81 -1.97
CA GLN A 406 32.43 -9.93 -2.69
C GLN A 406 31.17 -9.60 -1.91
N TYR A 407 30.82 -10.40 -0.90
CA TYR A 407 29.60 -10.21 -0.10
C TYR A 407 29.86 -9.49 1.22
N GLN A 408 31.12 -9.26 1.61
CA GLN A 408 31.48 -8.57 2.85
C GLN A 408 31.44 -7.03 2.73
N HIS A 409 30.92 -6.49 1.63
CA HIS A 409 30.84 -5.05 1.35
C HIS A 409 29.71 -4.30 2.07
N GLY A 410 29.09 -4.87 3.11
CA GLY A 410 27.98 -4.24 3.85
C GLY A 410 28.30 -2.83 4.36
N ARG A 411 29.55 -2.59 4.80
CA ARG A 411 30.00 -1.26 5.26
C ARG A 411 30.03 -0.21 4.15
N LEU A 412 30.35 -0.61 2.92
CA LEU A 412 30.32 0.31 1.77
C LEU A 412 28.89 0.75 1.48
N PHE A 413 27.95 -0.19 1.43
CA PHE A 413 26.54 0.15 1.20
C PHE A 413 25.95 1.01 2.32
N ALA A 414 26.28 0.71 3.58
CA ALA A 414 25.83 1.54 4.71
C ALA A 414 26.41 2.95 4.63
N ALA A 415 27.67 3.10 4.21
CA ALA A 415 28.27 4.41 3.98
C ALA A 415 27.61 5.13 2.80
N ASP A 416 27.34 4.44 1.69
CA ASP A 416 26.68 5.02 0.52
C ASP A 416 25.27 5.53 0.85
N ILE A 417 24.52 4.81 1.69
CA ILE A 417 23.24 5.29 2.23
C ILE A 417 23.47 6.63 2.95
N CYS A 418 24.37 6.69 3.92
CA CYS A 418 24.64 7.92 4.67
C CYS A 418 25.07 9.08 3.77
N ARG A 419 25.91 8.82 2.76
CA ARG A 419 26.37 9.84 1.80
C ARG A 419 25.23 10.41 0.95
N GLY A 420 24.21 9.62 0.65
CA GLY A 420 23.07 10.03 -0.17
C GLY A 420 21.88 10.61 0.60
N LEU A 421 21.78 10.35 1.90
CA LEU A 421 20.60 10.70 2.71
C LEU A 421 20.28 12.21 2.70
N ASP A 422 21.28 13.09 2.81
CA ASP A 422 21.06 14.55 2.86
C ASP A 422 20.56 15.11 1.51
N SER A 423 21.16 14.71 0.38
CA SER A 423 20.72 15.16 -0.95
C SER A 423 19.26 14.75 -1.21
N VAL A 424 18.92 13.49 -0.92
CA VAL A 424 17.53 13.03 -1.07
C VAL A 424 16.60 13.70 -0.07
N LEU A 425 17.07 13.97 1.16
CA LEU A 425 16.31 14.73 2.14
C LEU A 425 15.98 16.11 1.62
N HIS A 426 16.85 16.80 0.88
CA HIS A 426 16.52 18.12 0.32
C HIS A 426 15.48 18.04 -0.81
N GLU A 427 15.59 17.05 -1.70
CA GLU A 427 14.76 16.96 -2.91
C GLU A 427 13.41 16.25 -2.70
N THR A 428 13.27 15.39 -1.70
CA THR A 428 12.05 14.59 -1.50
C THR A 428 10.89 15.42 -0.95
N ALA A 429 9.69 15.17 -1.48
CA ALA A 429 8.42 15.63 -0.91
C ALA A 429 7.85 14.64 0.15
N GLN A 430 8.47 13.47 0.31
CA GLN A 430 8.05 12.39 1.20
C GLN A 430 9.21 11.98 2.12
N PRO A 431 9.42 12.68 3.25
CA PRO A 431 10.52 12.38 4.17
C PRO A 431 10.41 10.99 4.80
N ASP A 432 9.19 10.44 4.94
CA ASP A 432 8.95 9.11 5.53
C ASP A 432 9.68 7.98 4.80
N MET A 433 9.94 8.13 3.50
CA MET A 433 10.66 7.15 2.69
C MET A 433 12.13 6.99 3.09
N LEU A 434 12.69 7.97 3.82
CA LEU A 434 14.08 7.92 4.29
C LEU A 434 14.24 7.18 5.62
N ILE A 435 13.14 6.95 6.34
CA ILE A 435 13.16 6.32 7.66
C ILE A 435 13.75 4.91 7.57
N LEU A 436 13.35 4.11 6.58
CA LEU A 436 13.82 2.73 6.49
C LEU A 436 15.31 2.64 6.09
N PRO A 437 15.80 3.26 4.99
CA PRO A 437 17.23 3.22 4.66
C PRO A 437 18.12 3.71 5.81
N MET A 438 17.70 4.79 6.49
CA MET A 438 18.37 5.31 7.68
C MET A 438 18.41 4.26 8.80
N LYS A 439 17.29 3.60 9.08
CA LYS A 439 17.21 2.57 10.13
C LYS A 439 18.09 1.36 9.82
N VAL A 440 18.08 0.86 8.59
CA VAL A 440 18.92 -0.29 8.20
C VAL A 440 20.40 0.03 8.33
N ALA A 441 20.84 1.23 7.91
CA ALA A 441 22.22 1.67 8.11
C ALA A 441 22.56 1.79 9.60
N MET A 442 21.65 2.35 10.42
CA MET A 442 21.83 2.46 11.86
C MET A 442 21.97 1.08 12.53
N ASP A 443 21.06 0.16 12.23
CA ASP A 443 21.07 -1.19 12.81
C ASP A 443 22.36 -1.94 12.40
N PHE A 444 22.80 -1.79 11.14
CA PHE A 444 24.08 -2.35 10.68
C PHE A 444 25.30 -1.80 11.43
N TYR A 445 25.40 -0.49 11.64
CA TYR A 445 26.51 0.09 12.41
C TYR A 445 26.45 -0.27 13.90
N LYS A 446 25.24 -0.41 14.47
CA LYS A 446 25.08 -0.91 15.85
C LYS A 446 25.59 -2.34 16.00
N ASP A 447 25.30 -3.21 15.04
CA ASP A 447 25.79 -4.60 15.03
C ASP A 447 27.32 -4.66 14.92
N ILE A 448 27.91 -3.81 14.06
CA ILE A 448 29.37 -3.65 13.96
C ILE A 448 29.95 -3.14 15.28
N HIS A 449 29.35 -2.13 15.89
CA HIS A 449 29.82 -1.56 17.14
C HIS A 449 29.76 -2.58 18.29
N ALA A 450 28.68 -3.37 18.37
CA ALA A 450 28.55 -4.45 19.33
C ALA A 450 29.63 -5.54 19.17
N THR A 451 30.05 -5.83 17.93
CA THR A 451 31.00 -6.89 17.63
C THR A 451 32.46 -6.44 17.70
N SER A 452 32.76 -5.21 17.26
CA SER A 452 34.12 -4.74 16.99
C SER A 452 34.47 -3.39 17.60
N GLN A 453 33.51 -2.74 18.29
CA GLN A 453 33.63 -1.36 18.82
C GLN A 453 33.90 -0.26 17.77
N ASP A 454 33.87 -0.59 16.48
CA ASP A 454 33.96 0.35 15.35
C ASP A 454 32.57 0.93 15.00
N GLY A 455 32.51 2.01 14.22
CA GLY A 455 31.25 2.57 13.70
C GLY A 455 30.57 3.65 14.56
N LEU A 456 31.19 4.10 15.66
CA LEU A 456 30.60 5.08 16.58
C LEU A 456 30.31 6.44 15.89
N MET A 457 31.23 6.91 15.06
CA MET A 457 31.09 8.21 14.38
C MET A 457 29.94 8.19 13.38
N GLU A 458 29.77 7.07 12.66
CA GLU A 458 28.66 6.82 11.75
C GLU A 458 27.32 6.80 12.49
N ILE A 459 27.24 6.16 13.67
CA ILE A 459 26.04 6.18 14.52
C ILE A 459 25.68 7.62 14.93
N MET A 460 26.65 8.39 15.43
CA MET A 460 26.44 9.79 15.82
C MET A 460 25.97 10.66 14.64
N TRP A 461 26.52 10.41 13.45
CA TRP A 461 26.10 11.11 12.24
C TRP A 461 24.64 10.79 11.88
N ILE A 462 24.23 9.52 11.93
CA ILE A 462 22.85 9.11 11.64
C ILE A 462 21.88 9.69 12.68
N ASP A 463 22.27 9.76 13.96
CA ASP A 463 21.46 10.41 15.00
C ASP A 463 21.27 11.91 14.74
N ASN A 464 22.29 12.60 14.25
CA ASN A 464 22.16 13.99 13.81
C ASN A 464 21.26 14.12 12.58
N PHE A 465 21.42 13.24 11.59
CA PHE A 465 20.52 13.18 10.44
C PHE A 465 19.06 12.96 10.86
N ARG A 466 18.79 12.13 11.88
CA ARG A 466 17.46 11.92 12.44
C ARG A 466 16.81 13.23 12.92
N LEU A 467 17.59 14.13 13.52
CA LEU A 467 17.11 15.46 13.93
C LEU A 467 16.75 16.33 12.73
N ARG A 468 17.59 16.35 11.68
CA ARG A 468 17.32 17.07 10.42
C ARG A 468 16.05 16.55 9.73
N LEU A 469 15.84 15.23 9.75
CA LEU A 469 14.63 14.61 9.21
C LEU A 469 13.37 15.06 9.98
N VAL A 470 13.44 15.12 11.31
CA VAL A 470 12.35 15.65 12.16
C VAL A 470 12.07 17.11 11.85
N GLU A 471 13.11 17.94 11.74
CA GLU A 471 12.98 19.37 11.41
C GLU A 471 12.30 19.56 10.05
N LYS A 472 12.73 18.82 9.02
CA LYS A 472 12.07 18.87 7.70
C LYS A 472 10.61 18.40 7.79
N GLY A 473 10.32 17.34 8.54
CA GLY A 473 8.96 16.86 8.78
C GLY A 473 8.07 17.92 9.45
N GLN A 474 8.60 18.62 10.45
CA GLN A 474 7.90 19.73 11.12
C GLN A 474 7.68 20.92 10.19
N HIS A 475 8.67 21.29 9.38
CA HIS A 475 8.53 22.34 8.38
C HIS A 475 7.41 22.02 7.37
N VAL A 476 7.40 20.79 6.83
CA VAL A 476 6.33 20.31 5.94
C VAL A 476 4.97 20.37 6.63
N ALA A 477 4.88 19.89 7.87
CA ALA A 477 3.63 19.95 8.64
C ALA A 477 3.14 21.40 8.83
N GLY A 478 4.03 22.34 9.16
CA GLY A 478 3.71 23.76 9.32
C GLY A 478 3.19 24.40 8.02
N VAL A 479 3.83 24.09 6.88
CA VAL A 479 3.35 24.53 5.56
C VAL A 479 1.94 24.00 5.31
N LEU A 480 1.66 22.73 5.62
CA LEU A 480 0.35 22.11 5.38
C LEU A 480 -0.77 22.63 6.31
N GLN A 481 -0.46 22.98 7.57
CA GLN A 481 -1.45 23.56 8.52
C GLN A 481 -1.93 24.95 8.11
N SER A 482 -1.07 25.74 7.47
CA SER A 482 -1.44 27.08 7.00
C SER A 482 -2.46 27.05 5.85
N GLN A 483 -2.72 25.87 5.28
CA GLN A 483 -3.59 25.70 4.12
C GLN A 483 -5.02 25.26 4.49
N LYS A 484 -5.95 25.59 3.60
CA LYS A 484 -7.32 25.08 3.57
C LYS A 484 -7.42 23.85 2.67
N TRP A 485 -8.12 22.82 3.13
CA TRP A 485 -8.16 21.49 2.51
C TRP A 485 -9.56 21.05 2.15
N SER A 486 -9.63 20.18 1.14
CA SER A 486 -10.84 19.52 0.69
C SER A 486 -10.60 18.02 0.53
N GLU A 487 -11.57 17.22 0.94
CA GLU A 487 -11.45 15.76 0.87
C GLU A 487 -11.73 15.25 -0.54
N VAL A 488 -10.81 14.43 -1.07
CA VAL A 488 -10.91 13.81 -2.40
C VAL A 488 -11.32 12.35 -2.29
N ALA A 489 -10.66 11.58 -1.41
CA ALA A 489 -10.93 10.16 -1.23
C ALA A 489 -10.47 9.64 0.14
N THR A 490 -11.15 8.62 0.64
CA THR A 490 -10.80 7.82 1.81
C THR A 490 -10.54 6.36 1.40
N PHE A 491 -9.55 5.74 2.03
CA PHE A 491 -9.04 4.40 1.72
C PHE A 491 -9.03 3.47 2.92
#